data_AF-A0A8H3TU95-F1
#
_entry.id   AF-A0A8H3TU95-F1
#
_cell.length_a   1.000
_cell.length_b   1.000
_cell.length_c   1.000
_cell.angle_alpha   90.00
_cell.angle_beta   90.00
_cell.angle_gamma   90.00
#
_symmetry.space_group_name_H-M   'P 1'
#
loop_
_entity.id
_entity.type
_entity.pdbx_description
1 polymer ?
#
loop_
_entity_poly.entity_id
_entity_poly.type
_entity_poly.pdbx_seq_one_letter_code
_entity_poly.pdbx_strand_id
1 'polypeptide(L)'
;MSSVIGVVIIARHGDREGYYQSPTSYAASDTTITPLGSVQTYRSGQGARARYLGNGTERIAGLQQSGIDLNQVDFKADAAEGQVILDSTYSFAQGMFPADLEQGTMMLGNGTSVTSPLGGYVYVPIESVESDEDISLEGWTSCKTFTKWTSSVYASEPFKTVAAANADFLTSLKPFVGERNVSLENMYNVFDYMNVNYIHDATFRASVTEQQMEQARALANYHEQAVFSSPQKDGIGNIAGQTMIPGILEAMEKIISPTEPFLLQYYGTAYKPFISLMNITEVGIDGFVNYAAVAAFEVRNSSGTLTVSFNLRNTSEAAPDGSDYQAYPMFGSSTPEMPYYTFVENIGAYGVNSLGEWCNKCETTDARGCDVINALNDTLNDFVSPARTTGRHRVSPLVAGVIGALVGIVAALVVMFLGGAALKKTYRRKVVDASPRRRSEEAESAYEMESADRKTKHAEI
;
A
#
# COMPACT_ATOMS: atom_id res chain seq x y z
N MET A 1 -29.83 10.07 -13.10
CA MET A 1 -28.77 9.22 -13.68
C MET A 1 -27.83 8.87 -12.54
N SER A 2 -27.34 7.63 -12.47
CA SER A 2 -26.37 7.20 -11.45
C SER A 2 -25.05 7.94 -11.70
N SER A 3 -24.56 8.71 -10.73
CA SER A 3 -23.27 9.40 -10.80
C SER A 3 -22.29 8.82 -9.80
N VAL A 4 -21.00 8.75 -10.16
CA VAL A 4 -19.93 8.44 -9.21
C VAL A 4 -19.79 9.61 -8.24
N ILE A 5 -19.82 9.32 -6.94
CA ILE A 5 -19.64 10.32 -5.87
C ILE A 5 -18.28 10.20 -5.17
N GLY A 6 -17.61 9.06 -5.32
CA GLY A 6 -16.25 8.84 -4.83
C GLY A 6 -15.71 7.50 -5.31
N VAL A 7 -14.43 7.25 -5.11
CA VAL A 7 -13.76 6.05 -5.61
C VAL A 7 -12.67 5.56 -4.66
N VAL A 8 -12.55 4.24 -4.51
CA VAL A 8 -11.39 3.57 -3.92
C VAL A 8 -10.62 2.89 -5.03
N ILE A 9 -9.40 3.38 -5.30
CA ILE A 9 -8.49 2.89 -6.33
C ILE A 9 -7.44 1.99 -5.68
N ILE A 10 -7.21 0.83 -6.29
CA ILE A 10 -6.10 -0.07 -5.97
C ILE A 10 -5.30 -0.25 -7.25
N ALA A 11 -4.00 0.07 -7.23
CA ALA A 11 -3.15 0.00 -8.41
C ALA A 11 -1.92 -0.87 -8.15
N ARG A 12 -1.60 -1.73 -9.12
CA ARG A 12 -0.32 -2.44 -9.14
C ARG A 12 0.77 -1.46 -9.56
N HIS A 13 1.95 -1.58 -8.96
CA HIS A 13 3.15 -0.89 -9.46
C HIS A 13 3.45 -1.17 -10.96
N GLY A 14 4.25 -0.30 -11.57
CA GLY A 14 4.68 -0.43 -12.96
C GLY A 14 5.77 -1.49 -13.16
N ASP A 15 6.22 -1.62 -14.41
CA ASP A 15 7.42 -2.40 -14.75
C ASP A 15 8.64 -2.04 -13.88
N ARG A 16 9.45 -3.04 -13.59
CA ARG A 16 10.55 -2.95 -12.63
C ARG A 16 11.72 -3.85 -13.02
N GLU A 17 12.85 -3.63 -12.35
CA GLU A 17 14.02 -4.48 -12.48
C GLU A 17 13.80 -5.87 -11.85
N GLY A 18 14.88 -6.67 -11.84
CA GLY A 18 14.87 -8.01 -11.27
C GLY A 18 14.38 -8.03 -9.82
N TYR A 19 13.65 -9.09 -9.48
CA TYR A 19 13.04 -9.27 -8.18
C TYR A 19 13.14 -10.74 -7.77
N TYR A 20 13.08 -10.98 -6.47
CA TYR A 20 13.00 -12.29 -5.89
C TYR A 20 12.06 -12.26 -4.69
N GLN A 21 11.28 -13.32 -4.52
CA GLN A 21 10.60 -13.60 -3.27
C GLN A 21 10.80 -15.04 -2.86
N SER A 22 10.89 -15.30 -1.55
CA SER A 22 10.89 -16.66 -1.02
C SER A 22 9.62 -17.39 -1.48
N PRO A 23 9.71 -18.57 -2.13
CA PRO A 23 8.55 -19.37 -2.53
C PRO A 23 7.56 -19.66 -1.40
N THR A 24 8.06 -19.88 -0.18
CA THR A 24 7.22 -20.29 0.95
C THR A 24 6.75 -19.13 1.81
N SER A 25 7.69 -18.31 2.31
CA SER A 25 7.39 -17.20 3.23
C SER A 25 6.99 -15.89 2.54
N TYR A 26 7.20 -15.76 1.23
CA TYR A 26 7.01 -14.52 0.47
C TYR A 26 7.81 -13.31 0.97
N ALA A 27 8.85 -13.55 1.78
CA ALA A 27 9.87 -12.53 2.04
C ALA A 27 10.50 -12.09 0.71
N ALA A 28 10.41 -10.80 0.42
CA ALA A 28 10.80 -10.19 -0.84
C ALA A 28 12.18 -9.54 -0.77
N SER A 29 12.89 -9.49 -1.89
CA SER A 29 14.02 -8.60 -2.09
C SER A 29 13.55 -7.22 -2.52
N ASP A 30 14.38 -6.21 -2.28
CA ASP A 30 14.17 -4.88 -2.86
C ASP A 30 14.32 -4.93 -4.39
N THR A 31 13.62 -4.02 -5.06
CA THR A 31 13.74 -3.80 -6.50
C THR A 31 13.49 -2.33 -6.81
N THR A 32 13.72 -1.95 -8.07
CA THR A 32 13.65 -0.55 -8.53
C THR A 32 12.69 -0.44 -9.71
N ILE A 33 11.89 0.61 -9.73
CA ILE A 33 11.02 0.93 -10.86
C ILE A 33 11.88 1.28 -12.09
N THR A 34 11.48 0.83 -13.28
CA THR A 34 12.14 1.27 -14.51
C THR A 34 11.48 2.56 -15.03
N PRO A 35 12.14 3.28 -15.96
CA PRO A 35 11.47 4.36 -16.69
C PRO A 35 10.20 3.91 -17.43
N LEU A 36 10.16 2.65 -17.91
CA LEU A 36 8.95 2.08 -18.51
C LEU A 36 7.84 1.98 -17.47
N GLY A 37 8.14 1.50 -16.27
CA GLY A 37 7.18 1.41 -15.17
C GLY A 37 6.60 2.77 -14.77
N SER A 38 7.43 3.80 -14.67
CA SER A 38 6.97 5.18 -14.41
C SER A 38 6.04 5.68 -15.50
N VAL A 39 6.32 5.40 -16.79
CA VAL A 39 5.43 5.77 -17.90
C VAL A 39 4.09 5.05 -17.82
N GLN A 40 4.09 3.75 -17.51
CA GLN A 40 2.86 2.96 -17.41
C GLN A 40 1.94 3.47 -16.29
N THR A 41 2.50 3.75 -15.11
CA THR A 41 1.73 4.24 -13.95
C THR A 41 1.31 5.70 -14.14
N TYR A 42 2.14 6.53 -14.77
CA TYR A 42 1.76 7.89 -15.19
C TYR A 42 0.56 7.86 -16.14
N ARG A 43 0.59 7.02 -17.18
CA ARG A 43 -0.56 6.85 -18.11
C ARG A 43 -1.80 6.33 -17.39
N SER A 44 -1.62 5.45 -16.41
CA SER A 44 -2.72 4.96 -15.57
C SER A 44 -3.37 6.10 -14.78
N GLY A 45 -2.56 7.02 -14.24
CA GLY A 45 -3.02 8.25 -13.61
C GLY A 45 -3.76 9.18 -14.58
N GLN A 46 -3.28 9.32 -15.81
CA GLN A 46 -3.96 10.10 -16.85
C GLN A 46 -5.35 9.52 -17.19
N GLY A 47 -5.45 8.20 -17.33
CA GLY A 47 -6.73 7.52 -17.56
C GLY A 47 -7.70 7.71 -16.38
N ALA A 48 -7.21 7.62 -15.14
CA ALA A 48 -8.00 7.91 -13.94
C ALA A 48 -8.45 9.38 -13.89
N ARG A 49 -7.60 10.33 -14.27
CA ARG A 49 -7.97 11.75 -14.42
C ARG A 49 -9.07 11.94 -15.45
N ALA A 50 -8.92 11.37 -16.64
CA ALA A 50 -9.89 11.50 -17.71
C ALA A 50 -11.27 10.97 -17.28
N ARG A 51 -11.28 9.84 -16.55
CA ARG A 51 -12.50 9.21 -16.02
C ARG A 51 -13.16 10.02 -14.91
N TYR A 52 -12.40 10.41 -13.88
CA TYR A 52 -12.96 10.96 -12.63
C TYR A 52 -12.93 12.48 -12.52
N LEU A 53 -12.02 13.17 -13.23
CA LEU A 53 -11.91 14.63 -13.26
C LEU A 53 -12.19 15.23 -14.66
N GLY A 54 -12.40 14.38 -15.67
CA GLY A 54 -12.76 14.82 -17.02
C GLY A 54 -14.23 15.23 -17.14
N ASN A 55 -14.72 15.29 -18.38
CA ASN A 55 -16.10 15.71 -18.68
C ASN A 55 -17.04 14.51 -18.98
N GLY A 56 -16.62 13.30 -18.62
CA GLY A 56 -17.38 12.06 -18.85
C GLY A 56 -18.50 11.82 -17.82
N THR A 57 -19.20 10.69 -17.98
CA THR A 57 -20.30 10.27 -17.10
C THR A 57 -19.82 9.79 -15.73
N GLU A 58 -18.55 9.43 -15.62
CA GLU A 58 -17.91 8.94 -14.40
C GLU A 58 -17.23 10.05 -13.60
N ARG A 59 -17.36 11.31 -14.04
CA ARG A 59 -16.81 12.46 -13.34
C ARG A 59 -17.36 12.52 -11.90
N ILE A 60 -16.46 12.68 -10.95
CA ILE A 60 -16.79 12.96 -9.55
C ILE A 60 -16.96 14.47 -9.41
N ALA A 61 -18.21 14.93 -9.30
CA ALA A 61 -18.52 16.36 -9.34
C ALA A 61 -17.81 17.20 -8.26
N GLY A 62 -17.56 16.61 -7.08
CA GLY A 62 -16.89 17.27 -5.96
C GLY A 62 -15.37 17.36 -6.09
N LEU A 63 -14.74 16.53 -6.92
CA LEU A 63 -13.28 16.42 -7.00
C LEU A 63 -12.72 17.57 -7.86
N GLN A 64 -11.85 18.39 -7.28
CA GLN A 64 -11.37 19.61 -7.94
C GLN A 64 -10.43 19.30 -9.12
N GLN A 65 -10.74 19.85 -10.30
CA GLN A 65 -10.00 19.59 -11.55
C GLN A 65 -8.65 20.34 -11.61
N SER A 66 -8.62 21.56 -11.06
CA SER A 66 -7.45 22.41 -10.84
C SER A 66 -7.35 22.75 -9.36
N GLY A 67 -6.14 22.92 -8.85
CA GLY A 67 -5.91 23.13 -7.41
C GLY A 67 -6.43 22.00 -6.55
N ILE A 68 -5.72 20.87 -6.53
CA ILE A 68 -6.10 19.71 -5.71
C ILE A 68 -6.36 20.15 -4.26
N ASP A 69 -7.54 19.81 -3.75
CA ASP A 69 -7.83 19.89 -2.32
C ASP A 69 -7.38 18.60 -1.67
N LEU A 70 -6.29 18.68 -0.91
CA LEU A 70 -5.70 17.52 -0.24
C LEU A 70 -6.62 16.89 0.81
N ASN A 71 -7.71 17.55 1.21
CA ASN A 71 -8.72 16.92 2.08
C ASN A 71 -9.68 16.00 1.30
N GLN A 72 -9.68 16.07 -0.03
CA GLN A 72 -10.53 15.23 -0.89
C GLN A 72 -9.89 13.89 -1.23
N VAL A 73 -8.58 13.75 -1.02
CA VAL A 73 -7.82 12.59 -1.49
C VAL A 73 -6.90 12.04 -0.41
N ASP A 74 -6.68 10.74 -0.42
CA ASP A 74 -5.64 10.09 0.37
C ASP A 74 -4.92 9.05 -0.49
N PHE A 75 -3.59 9.08 -0.46
CA PHE A 75 -2.72 8.22 -1.24
C PHE A 75 -1.81 7.45 -0.31
N LYS A 76 -1.94 6.12 -0.36
CA LYS A 76 -1.10 5.19 0.39
C LYS A 76 -0.35 4.29 -0.59
N ALA A 77 0.90 4.01 -0.28
CA ALA A 77 1.73 3.10 -1.04
C ALA A 77 2.34 2.09 -0.09
N ASP A 78 2.26 0.82 -0.45
CA ASP A 78 3.00 -0.25 0.20
C ASP A 78 4.51 0.04 0.13
N ALA A 79 5.19 -0.07 1.26
CA ALA A 79 6.63 0.13 1.39
C ALA A 79 7.45 -1.13 1.10
N ALA A 80 6.80 -2.25 0.77
CA ALA A 80 7.47 -3.47 0.39
C ALA A 80 8.12 -3.39 -1.01
N GLU A 81 9.01 -4.36 -1.27
CA GLU A 81 9.74 -4.49 -2.54
C GLU A 81 10.65 -3.27 -2.83
N GLY A 82 11.12 -2.56 -1.79
CA GLY A 82 11.94 -1.37 -1.91
C GLY A 82 11.10 -0.12 -2.20
N GLN A 83 11.47 0.66 -3.23
CA GLN A 83 10.79 1.93 -3.55
C GLN A 83 9.82 1.82 -4.74
N VAL A 84 9.72 0.64 -5.37
CA VAL A 84 9.01 0.47 -6.65
C VAL A 84 7.53 0.87 -6.59
N ILE A 85 6.84 0.55 -5.50
CA ILE A 85 5.40 0.85 -5.33
C ILE A 85 5.20 2.32 -4.98
N LEU A 86 6.05 2.89 -4.14
CA LEU A 86 6.04 4.31 -3.79
C LEU A 86 6.29 5.18 -5.03
N ASP A 87 7.33 4.90 -5.82
CA ASP A 87 7.65 5.64 -7.05
C ASP A 87 6.57 5.48 -8.13
N SER A 88 5.95 4.29 -8.20
CA SER A 88 4.78 4.06 -9.06
C SER A 88 3.60 4.94 -8.65
N THR A 89 3.40 5.12 -7.35
CA THR A 89 2.32 5.95 -6.81
C THR A 89 2.57 7.43 -7.08
N TYR A 90 3.82 7.91 -6.94
CA TYR A 90 4.19 9.27 -7.36
C TYR A 90 3.95 9.50 -8.86
N SER A 91 4.32 8.53 -9.69
CA SER A 91 4.11 8.60 -11.15
C SER A 91 2.62 8.61 -11.51
N PHE A 92 1.80 7.78 -10.84
CA PHE A 92 0.34 7.82 -10.98
C PHE A 92 -0.25 9.16 -10.56
N ALA A 93 0.15 9.70 -9.40
CA ALA A 93 -0.30 10.99 -8.92
C ALA A 93 0.06 12.13 -9.89
N GLN A 94 1.26 12.09 -10.50
CA GLN A 94 1.67 13.04 -11.56
C GLN A 94 0.76 12.98 -12.79
N GLY A 95 0.31 11.78 -13.19
CA GLY A 95 -0.63 11.60 -14.29
C GLY A 95 -2.03 12.08 -13.92
N MET A 96 -2.45 11.84 -12.68
CA MET A 96 -3.79 12.19 -12.21
C MET A 96 -3.96 13.68 -11.92
N PHE A 97 -2.90 14.30 -11.37
CA PHE A 97 -2.80 15.70 -10.98
C PHE A 97 -1.55 16.32 -11.63
N PRO A 98 -1.62 16.65 -12.93
CA PRO A 98 -0.50 17.23 -13.65
C PRO A 98 -0.17 18.63 -13.13
N ALA A 99 0.98 19.17 -13.56
CA ALA A 99 1.41 20.51 -13.21
C ALA A 99 0.32 21.56 -13.52
N ASP A 100 0.13 22.47 -12.57
CA ASP A 100 -0.90 23.49 -12.59
C ASP A 100 -0.21 24.85 -12.38
N LEU A 101 -0.07 25.63 -13.44
CA LEU A 101 0.60 26.93 -13.37
C LEU A 101 -0.18 27.96 -12.54
N GLU A 102 -1.50 27.81 -12.44
CA GLU A 102 -2.35 28.73 -11.68
C GLU A 102 -2.08 28.58 -10.18
N GLN A 103 -1.90 27.35 -9.71
CA GLN A 103 -1.64 27.02 -8.31
C GLN A 103 -0.15 26.98 -7.98
N GLY A 104 0.66 26.58 -8.96
CA GLY A 104 2.10 26.46 -8.84
C GLY A 104 2.84 27.79 -9.00
N THR A 105 2.15 28.91 -9.27
CA THR A 105 2.79 30.23 -9.41
C THR A 105 2.29 31.19 -8.35
N MET A 106 3.23 31.85 -7.65
CA MET A 106 2.91 32.93 -6.72
C MET A 106 3.61 34.23 -7.12
N MET A 107 2.95 35.35 -6.87
CA MET A 107 3.55 36.68 -7.00
C MET A 107 4.22 37.06 -5.68
N LEU A 108 5.50 37.43 -5.76
CA LEU A 108 6.30 37.90 -4.64
C LEU A 108 6.05 39.40 -4.41
N GLY A 109 6.33 39.87 -3.19
CA GLY A 109 6.13 41.28 -2.80
C GLY A 109 6.96 42.29 -3.61
N ASN A 110 7.98 41.85 -4.35
CA ASN A 110 8.77 42.69 -5.26
C ASN A 110 8.17 42.78 -6.68
N GLY A 111 6.98 42.22 -6.90
CA GLY A 111 6.30 42.18 -8.20
C GLY A 111 6.80 41.13 -9.18
N THR A 112 7.75 40.27 -8.79
CA THR A 112 8.17 39.11 -9.60
C THR A 112 7.30 37.90 -9.31
N SER A 113 7.11 37.01 -10.28
CA SER A 113 6.45 35.73 -10.06
C SER A 113 7.47 34.61 -9.92
N VAL A 114 7.20 33.66 -9.04
CA VAL A 114 7.95 32.41 -8.94
C VAL A 114 7.01 31.24 -9.18
N THR A 115 7.46 30.28 -9.96
CA THR A 115 6.71 29.05 -10.26
C THR A 115 7.45 27.88 -9.62
N SER A 116 6.70 26.97 -9.01
CA SER A 116 7.23 25.71 -8.47
C SER A 116 7.99 24.93 -9.57
N PRO A 117 8.99 24.12 -9.20
CA PRO A 117 9.74 23.31 -10.15
C PRO A 117 8.85 22.46 -11.06
N LEU A 118 9.45 21.96 -12.16
CA LEU A 118 8.78 21.11 -13.14
C LEU A 118 7.51 21.74 -13.75
N GLY A 119 7.49 23.08 -13.86
CA GLY A 119 6.42 23.81 -14.52
C GLY A 119 5.16 23.99 -13.68
N GLY A 120 5.29 24.05 -12.35
CA GLY A 120 4.14 24.16 -11.43
C GLY A 120 3.66 22.81 -10.91
N TYR A 121 4.56 21.85 -10.70
CA TYR A 121 4.20 20.52 -10.23
C TYR A 121 3.43 20.56 -8.91
N VAL A 122 2.39 19.72 -8.83
CA VAL A 122 1.50 19.59 -7.68
C VAL A 122 1.97 18.42 -6.81
N TYR A 123 2.24 18.70 -5.54
CA TYR A 123 2.70 17.69 -4.58
C TYR A 123 1.50 17.03 -3.89
N VAL A 124 1.22 15.79 -4.25
CA VAL A 124 0.28 14.92 -3.52
C VAL A 124 1.07 14.15 -2.46
N PRO A 125 0.77 14.33 -1.15
CA PRO A 125 1.40 13.53 -0.12
C PRO A 125 1.05 12.06 -0.31
N ILE A 126 2.05 11.19 -0.20
CA ILE A 126 1.87 9.73 -0.23
C ILE A 126 2.36 9.17 1.09
N GLU A 127 1.49 8.47 1.79
CA GLU A 127 1.85 7.69 2.96
C GLU A 127 2.56 6.40 2.55
N SER A 128 3.78 6.19 3.04
CA SER A 128 4.50 4.91 2.95
C SER A 128 3.98 4.00 4.05
N VAL A 129 3.35 2.89 3.68
CA VAL A 129 2.76 1.92 4.62
C VAL A 129 3.80 0.85 4.92
N GLU A 130 4.47 1.01 6.06
CA GLU A 130 5.51 0.08 6.51
C GLU A 130 4.88 -1.18 7.10
N SER A 131 5.22 -2.34 6.53
CA SER A 131 4.58 -3.61 6.89
C SER A 131 4.78 -4.01 8.35
N ASP A 132 5.81 -3.49 9.02
CA ASP A 132 6.07 -3.73 10.45
C ASP A 132 5.15 -2.94 11.39
N GLU A 133 4.53 -1.86 10.90
CA GLU A 133 3.66 -0.96 11.64
C GLU A 133 2.19 -1.12 11.25
N ASP A 134 1.93 -1.43 9.97
CA ASP A 134 0.59 -1.61 9.41
C ASP A 134 0.52 -2.87 8.54
N ILE A 135 -0.42 -3.74 8.87
CA ILE A 135 -0.67 -5.01 8.16
C ILE A 135 -1.50 -4.84 6.88
N SER A 136 -2.06 -3.66 6.64
CA SER A 136 -3.14 -3.44 5.66
C SER A 136 -2.76 -3.82 4.23
N LEU A 137 -1.51 -3.56 3.82
CA LEU A 137 -1.03 -3.81 2.45
C LEU A 137 -0.15 -5.06 2.32
N GLU A 138 0.32 -5.61 3.43
CA GLU A 138 1.30 -6.70 3.49
C GLU A 138 0.90 -7.77 4.53
N GLY A 139 -0.40 -8.07 4.63
CA GLY A 139 -0.95 -8.96 5.67
C GLY A 139 -0.47 -10.42 5.63
N TRP A 140 0.22 -10.86 4.57
CA TRP A 140 0.72 -12.23 4.45
C TRP A 140 2.16 -12.41 4.95
N THR A 141 2.96 -11.33 4.98
CA THR A 141 4.35 -11.40 5.44
C THR A 141 4.40 -11.55 6.96
N SER A 142 5.43 -12.26 7.46
CA SER A 142 5.55 -12.62 8.89
C SER A 142 4.36 -13.41 9.47
N CYS A 143 3.49 -13.97 8.62
CA CYS A 143 2.34 -14.76 9.02
C CYS A 143 2.65 -16.27 9.00
N LYS A 144 2.81 -16.89 10.19
CA LYS A 144 3.15 -18.32 10.30
C LYS A 144 2.07 -19.22 9.70
N THR A 145 0.79 -18.90 9.91
CA THR A 145 -0.34 -19.64 9.32
C THR A 145 -0.33 -19.59 7.80
N PHE A 146 -0.01 -18.42 7.20
CA PHE A 146 0.10 -18.29 5.75
C PHE A 146 1.27 -19.11 5.19
N THR A 147 2.43 -19.10 5.84
CA THR A 147 3.57 -19.94 5.43
C THR A 147 3.23 -21.45 5.48
N LYS A 148 2.49 -21.89 6.51
CA LYS A 148 1.97 -23.26 6.59
C LYS A 148 0.97 -23.56 5.47
N TRP A 149 0.10 -22.60 5.16
CA TRP A 149 -0.85 -22.69 4.06
C TRP A 149 -0.13 -22.89 2.72
N THR A 150 0.84 -22.05 2.37
CA THR A 150 1.65 -22.19 1.15
C THR A 150 2.28 -23.58 1.04
N SER A 151 2.86 -24.07 2.13
CA SER A 151 3.43 -25.43 2.18
C SER A 151 2.38 -26.53 1.96
N SER A 152 1.15 -26.33 2.48
CA SER A 152 0.04 -27.28 2.29
C SER A 152 -0.50 -27.26 0.86
N VAL A 153 -0.51 -26.09 0.20
CA VAL A 153 -0.87 -25.95 -1.21
C VAL A 153 0.10 -26.76 -2.07
N TYR A 154 1.41 -26.63 -1.84
CA TYR A 154 2.43 -27.38 -2.57
C TYR A 154 2.34 -28.89 -2.33
N ALA A 155 1.97 -29.30 -1.12
CA ALA A 155 1.76 -30.70 -0.77
C ALA A 155 0.46 -31.30 -1.34
N SER A 156 -0.46 -30.47 -1.84
CA SER A 156 -1.78 -30.90 -2.30
C SER A 156 -1.73 -31.69 -3.62
N GLU A 157 -2.68 -32.60 -3.79
CA GLU A 157 -2.78 -33.43 -5.00
C GLU A 157 -3.01 -32.61 -6.29
N PRO A 158 -3.88 -31.57 -6.30
CA PRO A 158 -4.03 -30.72 -7.48
C PRO A 158 -2.73 -30.05 -7.91
N PHE A 159 -1.97 -29.53 -6.95
CA PHE A 159 -0.69 -28.85 -7.24
C PHE A 159 0.36 -29.82 -7.77
N LYS A 160 0.50 -31.00 -7.14
CA LYS A 160 1.38 -32.07 -7.61
C LYS A 160 1.01 -32.56 -9.01
N THR A 161 -0.28 -32.64 -9.33
CA THR A 161 -0.77 -33.02 -10.65
C THR A 161 -0.33 -32.02 -11.72
N VAL A 162 -0.51 -30.72 -11.48
CA VAL A 162 -0.06 -29.67 -12.40
C VAL A 162 1.47 -29.67 -12.54
N ALA A 163 2.20 -29.86 -11.44
CA ALA A 163 3.65 -29.94 -11.46
C ALA A 163 4.15 -31.13 -12.31
N ALA A 164 3.55 -32.32 -12.13
CA ALA A 164 3.89 -33.52 -12.89
C ALA A 164 3.55 -33.37 -14.38
N ALA A 165 2.39 -32.79 -14.71
CA ALA A 165 1.96 -32.57 -16.08
C ALA A 165 2.85 -31.57 -16.84
N ASN A 166 3.58 -30.71 -16.14
CA ASN A 166 4.45 -29.68 -16.73
C ASN A 166 5.94 -29.90 -16.46
N ALA A 167 6.34 -31.07 -15.93
CA ALA A 167 7.72 -31.33 -15.53
C ALA A 167 8.74 -31.17 -16.66
N ASP A 168 8.39 -31.63 -17.88
CA ASP A 168 9.25 -31.50 -19.06
C ASP A 168 9.41 -30.04 -19.48
N PHE A 169 8.30 -29.28 -19.51
CA PHE A 169 8.33 -27.85 -19.81
C PHE A 169 9.17 -27.08 -18.79
N LEU A 170 8.92 -27.29 -17.50
CA LEU A 170 9.68 -26.67 -16.41
C LEU A 170 11.18 -26.95 -16.54
N THR A 171 11.55 -28.20 -16.81
CA THR A 171 12.95 -28.59 -17.03
C THR A 171 13.55 -27.92 -18.28
N SER A 172 12.75 -27.74 -19.32
CA SER A 172 13.17 -27.05 -20.56
C SER A 172 13.51 -25.57 -20.34
N LEU A 173 13.08 -24.95 -19.23
CA LEU A 173 13.37 -23.54 -18.93
C LEU A 173 14.78 -23.30 -18.36
N LYS A 174 15.46 -24.34 -17.86
CA LYS A 174 16.79 -24.23 -17.22
C LYS A 174 17.83 -23.43 -18.03
N PRO A 175 17.96 -23.60 -19.36
CA PRO A 175 18.93 -22.83 -20.15
C PRO A 175 18.72 -21.32 -20.11
N PHE A 176 17.50 -20.86 -19.79
CA PHE A 176 17.14 -19.44 -19.81
C PHE A 176 17.27 -18.77 -18.43
N VAL A 177 17.16 -19.53 -17.34
CA VAL A 177 16.98 -18.94 -16.00
C VAL A 177 18.18 -19.10 -15.05
N GLY A 178 19.28 -19.68 -15.56
CA GLY A 178 20.50 -19.94 -14.80
C GLY A 178 20.30 -20.99 -13.72
N GLU A 179 20.89 -20.77 -12.54
CA GLU A 179 20.82 -21.69 -11.39
C GLU A 179 19.48 -21.66 -10.62
N ARG A 180 18.46 -20.97 -11.15
CA ARG A 180 17.15 -20.90 -10.49
C ARG A 180 16.48 -22.27 -10.45
N ASN A 181 15.84 -22.57 -9.33
CA ASN A 181 14.99 -23.75 -9.21
C ASN A 181 13.79 -23.61 -10.17
N VAL A 182 13.63 -24.55 -11.11
CA VAL A 182 12.52 -24.56 -12.07
C VAL A 182 11.31 -25.35 -11.58
N SER A 183 11.21 -25.66 -10.29
CA SER A 183 10.01 -26.31 -9.74
C SER A 183 8.77 -25.41 -9.85
N LEU A 184 7.58 -26.03 -9.85
CA LEU A 184 6.33 -25.27 -9.83
C LEU A 184 6.21 -24.38 -8.58
N GLU A 185 6.77 -24.82 -7.44
CA GLU A 185 6.83 -24.03 -6.19
C GLU A 185 7.61 -22.72 -6.37
N ASN A 186 8.62 -22.68 -7.24
CA ASN A 186 9.41 -21.47 -7.51
C ASN A 186 8.97 -20.75 -8.79
N MET A 187 7.83 -21.14 -9.37
CA MET A 187 7.46 -20.75 -10.72
C MET A 187 7.26 -19.24 -10.89
N TYR A 188 6.81 -18.53 -9.85
CA TYR A 188 6.72 -17.07 -9.90
C TYR A 188 8.11 -16.45 -10.16
N ASN A 189 9.16 -16.86 -9.44
CA ASN A 189 10.50 -16.30 -9.62
C ASN A 189 11.11 -16.67 -10.97
N VAL A 190 10.76 -17.86 -11.49
CA VAL A 190 11.14 -18.29 -12.85
C VAL A 190 10.49 -17.37 -13.88
N PHE A 191 9.18 -17.20 -13.81
CA PHE A 191 8.43 -16.35 -14.73
C PHE A 191 8.84 -14.88 -14.61
N ASP A 192 8.97 -14.32 -13.40
CA ASP A 192 9.35 -12.93 -13.18
C ASP A 192 10.70 -12.62 -13.84
N TYR A 193 11.70 -13.48 -13.62
CA TYR A 193 13.00 -13.35 -14.28
C TYR A 193 12.86 -13.39 -15.81
N MET A 194 12.14 -14.38 -16.34
CA MET A 194 11.93 -14.47 -17.79
C MET A 194 11.19 -13.24 -18.34
N ASN A 195 10.19 -12.74 -17.63
CA ASN A 195 9.37 -11.60 -18.04
C ASN A 195 10.21 -10.30 -18.08
N VAL A 196 10.97 -10.03 -17.02
CA VAL A 196 11.89 -8.88 -16.96
C VAL A 196 12.90 -8.95 -18.11
N ASN A 197 13.56 -10.10 -18.32
CA ASN A 197 14.53 -10.22 -19.41
C ASN A 197 13.87 -10.19 -20.80
N TYR A 198 12.64 -10.67 -20.95
CA TYR A 198 11.90 -10.59 -22.21
C TYR A 198 11.53 -9.15 -22.61
N ILE A 199 11.34 -8.28 -21.60
CA ILE A 199 11.07 -6.84 -21.78
C ILE A 199 12.38 -6.08 -22.04
N HIS A 200 13.43 -6.37 -21.26
CA HIS A 200 14.62 -5.49 -21.16
C HIS A 200 15.88 -6.01 -21.87
N ASP A 201 15.95 -7.30 -22.25
CA ASP A 201 17.11 -7.91 -22.92
C ASP A 201 16.73 -8.47 -24.31
N ALA A 202 17.23 -7.80 -25.36
CA ALA A 202 16.99 -8.21 -26.74
C ALA A 202 17.54 -9.61 -27.08
N THR A 203 18.66 -10.02 -26.46
CA THR A 203 19.25 -11.35 -26.66
C THR A 203 18.37 -12.40 -26.02
N PHE A 204 17.93 -12.16 -24.79
CA PHE A 204 17.00 -13.06 -24.12
C PHE A 204 15.69 -13.19 -24.90
N ARG A 205 15.10 -12.06 -25.32
CA ARG A 205 13.88 -12.01 -26.13
C ARG A 205 13.99 -12.83 -27.41
N ALA A 206 15.14 -12.78 -28.09
CA ALA A 206 15.37 -13.58 -29.30
C ALA A 206 15.59 -15.08 -29.02
N SER A 207 15.92 -15.45 -27.77
CA SER A 207 16.23 -16.83 -27.37
C SER A 207 15.02 -17.65 -26.92
N VAL A 208 13.89 -17.00 -26.58
CA VAL A 208 12.66 -17.64 -26.11
C VAL A 208 11.50 -17.38 -27.08
N THR A 209 10.54 -18.30 -27.15
CA THR A 209 9.32 -18.13 -27.96
C THR A 209 8.20 -17.48 -27.15
N GLU A 210 7.26 -16.83 -27.84
CA GLU A 210 6.04 -16.30 -27.21
C GLU A 210 5.25 -17.41 -26.49
N GLN A 211 5.15 -18.60 -27.10
CA GLN A 211 4.49 -19.75 -26.48
C GLN A 211 5.15 -20.18 -25.16
N GLN A 212 6.49 -20.14 -25.07
CA GLN A 212 7.19 -20.43 -23.81
C GLN A 212 6.88 -19.38 -22.75
N MET A 213 6.83 -18.10 -23.13
CA MET A 213 6.47 -17.01 -22.22
C MET A 213 5.01 -17.13 -21.74
N GLU A 214 4.08 -17.49 -22.62
CA GLU A 214 2.67 -17.71 -22.29
C GLU A 214 2.49 -18.90 -21.35
N GLN A 215 3.14 -20.03 -21.62
CA GLN A 215 3.07 -21.21 -20.77
C GLN A 215 3.73 -20.96 -19.39
N ALA A 216 4.86 -20.24 -19.36
CA ALA A 216 5.47 -19.82 -18.09
C ALA A 216 4.55 -18.89 -17.30
N ARG A 217 3.90 -17.93 -17.96
CA ARG A 217 2.91 -17.04 -17.33
C ARG A 217 1.71 -17.81 -16.81
N ALA A 218 1.20 -18.79 -17.56
CA ALA A 218 0.07 -19.61 -17.15
C ALA A 218 0.38 -20.41 -15.87
N LEU A 219 1.59 -20.98 -15.76
CA LEU A 219 2.00 -21.69 -14.55
C LEU A 219 2.24 -20.76 -13.37
N ALA A 220 2.78 -19.56 -13.59
CA ALA A 220 2.91 -18.54 -12.55
C ALA A 220 1.54 -18.04 -12.08
N ASN A 221 0.59 -17.85 -13.00
CA ASN A 221 -0.80 -17.50 -12.69
C ASN A 221 -1.46 -18.58 -11.82
N TYR A 222 -1.36 -19.85 -12.23
CA TYR A 222 -1.85 -20.98 -11.44
C TYR A 222 -1.23 -21.00 -10.04
N HIS A 223 0.10 -20.85 -9.95
CA HIS A 223 0.84 -20.83 -8.70
C HIS A 223 0.34 -19.74 -7.75
N GLU A 224 0.34 -18.48 -8.21
CA GLU A 224 -0.04 -17.34 -7.36
C GLU A 224 -1.53 -17.36 -6.99
N GLN A 225 -2.40 -17.83 -7.89
CA GLN A 225 -3.80 -18.05 -7.55
C GLN A 225 -3.95 -19.14 -6.48
N ALA A 226 -3.24 -20.26 -6.58
CA ALA A 226 -3.32 -21.33 -5.58
C ALA A 226 -2.85 -20.88 -4.19
N VAL A 227 -1.89 -19.95 -4.12
CA VAL A 227 -1.36 -19.44 -2.84
C VAL A 227 -2.20 -18.30 -2.26
N PHE A 228 -2.57 -17.29 -3.05
CA PHE A 228 -3.28 -16.09 -2.60
C PHE A 228 -4.81 -16.16 -2.73
N SER A 229 -5.34 -17.38 -2.84
CA SER A 229 -6.78 -17.64 -2.77
C SER A 229 -7.08 -18.78 -1.80
N SER A 230 -8.33 -18.86 -1.36
CA SER A 230 -8.84 -19.96 -0.53
C SER A 230 -10.29 -20.25 -0.90
N PRO A 231 -10.74 -21.52 -0.93
CA PRO A 231 -12.14 -21.87 -1.17
C PRO A 231 -13.10 -21.21 -0.17
N GLN A 232 -12.66 -21.08 1.08
CA GLN A 232 -13.35 -20.29 2.10
C GLN A 232 -12.88 -18.84 2.02
N LYS A 233 -13.80 -17.88 1.91
CA LYS A 233 -13.50 -16.44 1.79
C LYS A 233 -12.72 -15.91 3.00
N ASP A 234 -12.99 -16.42 4.20
CA ASP A 234 -12.29 -16.13 5.45
C ASP A 234 -10.98 -16.92 5.63
N GLY A 235 -10.66 -17.85 4.73
CA GLY A 235 -9.45 -18.66 4.81
C GLY A 235 -8.15 -17.86 4.63
N ILE A 236 -7.06 -18.39 5.19
CA ILE A 236 -5.77 -17.67 5.28
C ILE A 236 -5.14 -17.35 3.93
N GLY A 237 -5.44 -18.13 2.87
CA GLY A 237 -4.97 -17.82 1.52
C GLY A 237 -5.44 -16.45 1.01
N ASN A 238 -6.54 -15.92 1.55
CA ASN A 238 -7.06 -14.60 1.17
C ASN A 238 -6.50 -13.43 2.01
N ILE A 239 -5.54 -13.67 2.92
CA ILE A 239 -5.12 -12.69 3.93
C ILE A 239 -4.65 -11.34 3.34
N ALA A 240 -4.07 -11.35 2.13
CA ALA A 240 -3.67 -10.14 1.42
C ALA A 240 -4.85 -9.20 1.11
N GLY A 241 -6.01 -9.76 0.77
CA GLY A 241 -7.23 -8.99 0.56
C GLY A 241 -7.96 -8.70 1.87
N GLN A 242 -7.97 -9.65 2.81
CA GLN A 242 -8.67 -9.50 4.08
C GLN A 242 -8.17 -8.34 4.92
N THR A 243 -6.86 -8.06 4.89
CA THR A 243 -6.23 -6.95 5.62
C THR A 243 -6.45 -5.59 4.95
N MET A 244 -6.75 -5.55 3.65
CA MET A 244 -7.13 -4.31 2.95
C MET A 244 -8.60 -3.92 3.16
N ILE A 245 -9.49 -4.89 3.41
CA ILE A 245 -10.95 -4.64 3.51
C ILE A 245 -11.32 -3.52 4.48
N PRO A 246 -10.77 -3.45 5.72
CA PRO A 246 -11.12 -2.37 6.65
C PRO A 246 -10.85 -0.97 6.07
N GLY A 247 -9.69 -0.77 5.44
CA GLY A 247 -9.34 0.51 4.82
C GLY A 247 -10.20 0.86 3.60
N ILE A 248 -10.65 -0.15 2.83
CA ILE A 248 -11.60 0.06 1.73
C ILE A 248 -12.95 0.53 2.29
N LEU A 249 -13.45 -0.12 3.34
CA LEU A 249 -14.74 0.21 3.95
C LEU A 249 -14.72 1.58 4.63
N GLU A 250 -13.64 1.91 5.36
CA GLU A 250 -13.46 3.22 5.99
C GLU A 250 -13.44 4.34 4.94
N ALA A 251 -12.70 4.16 3.84
CA ALA A 251 -12.68 5.12 2.75
C ALA A 251 -14.08 5.34 2.14
N MET A 252 -14.84 4.25 1.94
CA MET A 252 -16.20 4.35 1.44
C MET A 252 -17.16 5.02 2.42
N GLU A 253 -17.02 4.78 3.73
CA GLU A 253 -17.79 5.46 4.76
C GLU A 253 -17.54 6.97 4.74
N LYS A 254 -16.28 7.38 4.61
CA LYS A 254 -15.90 8.79 4.44
C LYS A 254 -16.53 9.40 3.18
N ILE A 255 -16.52 8.68 2.05
CA ILE A 255 -17.11 9.14 0.77
C ILE A 255 -18.61 9.43 0.88
N ILE A 256 -19.37 8.60 1.59
CA ILE A 256 -20.82 8.78 1.73
C ILE A 256 -21.20 9.76 2.86
N SER A 257 -20.22 10.19 3.66
CA SER A 257 -20.44 11.08 4.78
C SER A 257 -20.71 12.51 4.30
N PRO A 258 -21.82 13.16 4.72
CA PRO A 258 -22.12 14.53 4.30
C PRO A 258 -21.23 15.58 4.97
N THR A 259 -20.42 15.20 5.97
CA THR A 259 -19.54 16.12 6.73
C THR A 259 -18.09 16.00 6.34
N GLU A 260 -17.71 15.00 5.55
CA GLU A 260 -16.34 14.78 5.10
C GLU A 260 -16.18 15.26 3.65
N PRO A 261 -15.11 16.01 3.32
CA PRO A 261 -14.81 16.41 1.95
C PRO A 261 -14.17 15.28 1.12
N PHE A 262 -13.97 14.09 1.70
CA PHE A 262 -13.21 12.98 1.15
C PHE A 262 -13.91 12.30 -0.03
N LEU A 263 -13.20 12.10 -1.14
CA LEU A 263 -13.77 11.58 -2.40
C LEU A 263 -12.95 10.48 -3.05
N LEU A 264 -11.64 10.39 -2.77
CA LEU A 264 -10.75 9.44 -3.42
C LEU A 264 -9.75 8.83 -2.45
N GLN A 265 -9.77 7.52 -2.35
CA GLN A 265 -8.69 6.74 -1.74
C GLN A 265 -7.87 6.08 -2.84
N TYR A 266 -6.56 6.12 -2.72
CA TYR A 266 -5.63 5.37 -3.56
C TYR A 266 -4.75 4.45 -2.69
N TYR A 267 -4.62 3.21 -3.14
CA TYR A 267 -3.69 2.22 -2.61
C TYR A 267 -2.77 1.72 -3.74
N GLY A 268 -1.48 2.04 -3.65
CA GLY A 268 -0.43 1.42 -4.45
C GLY A 268 0.03 0.14 -3.78
N THR A 269 0.04 -0.99 -4.51
CA THR A 269 0.42 -2.30 -3.95
C THR A 269 1.01 -3.23 -5.02
N ALA A 270 1.43 -4.44 -4.61
CA ALA A 270 1.75 -5.55 -5.48
C ALA A 270 0.49 -6.26 -6.02
N TYR A 271 0.66 -7.31 -6.81
CA TYR A 271 -0.46 -8.03 -7.41
C TYR A 271 -1.26 -8.92 -6.42
N LYS A 272 -0.69 -9.21 -5.24
CA LYS A 272 -1.19 -10.24 -4.31
C LYS A 272 -2.57 -9.87 -3.74
N PRO A 273 -2.83 -8.62 -3.29
CA PRO A 273 -4.17 -8.26 -2.82
C PRO A 273 -5.24 -8.29 -3.90
N PHE A 274 -4.88 -8.09 -5.18
CA PHE A 274 -5.84 -8.24 -6.28
C PHE A 274 -6.39 -9.66 -6.34
N ILE A 275 -5.52 -10.69 -6.27
CA ILE A 275 -5.94 -12.10 -6.30
C ILE A 275 -6.90 -12.38 -5.14
N SER A 276 -6.51 -12.01 -3.92
CA SER A 276 -7.31 -12.27 -2.74
C SER A 276 -8.64 -11.52 -2.75
N LEU A 277 -8.65 -10.23 -3.11
CA LEU A 277 -9.89 -9.45 -3.20
C LEU A 277 -10.82 -10.00 -4.27
N MET A 278 -10.30 -10.33 -5.46
CA MET A 278 -11.10 -10.93 -6.53
C MET A 278 -11.69 -12.28 -6.12
N ASN A 279 -10.95 -13.10 -5.37
CA ASN A 279 -11.49 -14.36 -4.84
C ASN A 279 -12.60 -14.12 -3.78
N ILE A 280 -12.39 -13.16 -2.86
CA ILE A 280 -13.41 -12.80 -1.85
C ILE A 280 -14.69 -12.26 -2.52
N THR A 281 -14.54 -11.40 -3.53
CA THR A 281 -15.64 -10.76 -4.25
C THR A 281 -16.20 -11.62 -5.38
N GLU A 282 -15.67 -12.82 -5.59
CA GLU A 282 -16.06 -13.73 -6.69
C GLU A 282 -15.93 -13.11 -8.09
N VAL A 283 -15.03 -12.13 -8.25
CA VAL A 283 -14.69 -11.54 -9.55
C VAL A 283 -13.69 -12.47 -10.24
N GLY A 284 -14.07 -13.03 -11.38
CA GLY A 284 -13.19 -13.88 -12.17
C GLY A 284 -12.10 -13.05 -12.87
N ILE A 285 -10.84 -13.27 -12.50
CA ILE A 285 -9.66 -12.79 -13.24
C ILE A 285 -8.74 -13.95 -13.62
N ASP A 286 -8.17 -13.87 -14.82
CA ASP A 286 -7.22 -14.86 -15.33
C ASP A 286 -5.80 -14.57 -14.79
N GLY A 287 -5.46 -15.19 -13.66
CA GLY A 287 -4.16 -15.07 -13.01
C GLY A 287 -4.00 -13.81 -12.18
N PHE A 288 -2.76 -13.33 -12.09
CA PHE A 288 -2.46 -12.04 -11.48
C PHE A 288 -2.50 -10.90 -12.51
N VAL A 289 -2.83 -9.71 -12.03
CA VAL A 289 -2.99 -8.52 -12.86
C VAL A 289 -1.66 -8.04 -13.47
N ASN A 290 -1.71 -7.41 -14.64
CA ASN A 290 -0.54 -6.86 -15.35
C ASN A 290 0.10 -5.70 -14.59
N TYR A 291 1.36 -5.35 -14.92
CA TYR A 291 1.97 -4.12 -14.41
C TYR A 291 1.08 -2.92 -14.69
N ALA A 292 1.08 -1.98 -13.75
CA ALA A 292 0.24 -0.79 -13.74
C ALA A 292 -1.27 -1.05 -13.78
N ALA A 293 -1.78 -2.28 -13.58
CA ALA A 293 -3.23 -2.53 -13.55
C ALA A 293 -3.93 -1.72 -12.44
N VAL A 294 -5.19 -1.34 -12.69
CA VAL A 294 -5.99 -0.52 -11.77
C VAL A 294 -7.35 -1.16 -11.54
N ALA A 295 -7.68 -1.41 -10.28
CA ALA A 295 -9.01 -1.73 -9.81
C ALA A 295 -9.65 -0.50 -9.15
N ALA A 296 -10.95 -0.30 -9.36
CA ALA A 296 -11.69 0.82 -8.82
C ALA A 296 -13.05 0.37 -8.29
N PHE A 297 -13.26 0.56 -6.99
CA PHE A 297 -14.59 0.50 -6.40
C PHE A 297 -15.21 1.90 -6.44
N GLU A 298 -16.16 2.10 -7.34
CA GLU A 298 -16.86 3.36 -7.51
C GLU A 298 -18.10 3.37 -6.62
N VAL A 299 -18.19 4.33 -5.69
CA VAL A 299 -19.40 4.59 -4.92
C VAL A 299 -20.27 5.51 -5.76
N ARG A 300 -21.52 5.11 -5.99
CA ARG A 300 -22.45 5.79 -6.89
C ARG A 300 -23.72 6.20 -6.15
N ASN A 301 -24.32 7.29 -6.62
CA ASN A 301 -25.60 7.77 -6.12
C ASN A 301 -26.57 7.99 -7.29
N SER A 302 -27.76 7.39 -7.19
CA SER A 302 -28.87 7.66 -8.09
C SER A 302 -30.09 8.07 -7.27
N SER A 303 -30.30 9.39 -7.16
CA SER A 303 -31.46 9.99 -6.47
C SER A 303 -31.63 9.53 -5.02
N GLY A 304 -30.51 9.39 -4.29
CA GLY A 304 -30.48 8.96 -2.88
C GLY A 304 -30.22 7.46 -2.69
N THR A 305 -30.25 6.67 -3.75
CA THR A 305 -29.89 5.24 -3.69
C THR A 305 -28.39 5.08 -3.92
N LEU A 306 -27.69 4.51 -2.94
CA LEU A 306 -26.26 4.25 -3.00
C LEU A 306 -25.97 2.85 -3.57
N THR A 307 -25.08 2.78 -4.56
CA THR A 307 -24.57 1.53 -5.13
C THR A 307 -23.04 1.55 -5.18
N VAL A 308 -22.45 0.36 -5.32
CA VAL A 308 -21.02 0.17 -5.58
C VAL A 308 -20.88 -0.59 -6.89
N SER A 309 -20.00 -0.12 -7.77
CA SER A 309 -19.54 -0.87 -8.94
C SER A 309 -18.05 -1.14 -8.85
N PHE A 310 -17.64 -2.34 -9.25
CA PHE A 310 -16.23 -2.69 -9.39
C PHE A 310 -15.81 -2.64 -10.85
N ASN A 311 -14.74 -1.89 -11.13
CA ASN A 311 -14.15 -1.77 -12.44
C ASN A 311 -12.67 -2.20 -12.39
N LEU A 312 -12.22 -2.94 -13.39
CA LEU A 312 -10.83 -3.35 -13.54
C LEU A 312 -10.30 -2.95 -14.91
N ARG A 313 -9.12 -2.35 -14.91
CA ARG A 313 -8.29 -2.09 -16.09
C ARG A 313 -7.02 -2.92 -15.95
N ASN A 314 -6.95 -4.03 -16.67
CA ASN A 314 -5.86 -5.01 -16.56
C ASN A 314 -4.91 -4.95 -17.77
N THR A 315 -4.34 -3.76 -18.04
CA THR A 315 -3.35 -3.54 -19.12
C THR A 315 -2.22 -2.65 -18.63
N SER A 316 -1.02 -2.86 -19.16
CA SER A 316 0.14 -2.00 -18.89
C SER A 316 0.15 -0.73 -19.77
N GLU A 317 -0.63 -0.72 -20.86
CA GLU A 317 -0.79 0.43 -21.75
C GLU A 317 -2.19 1.01 -21.56
N ALA A 318 -2.32 1.97 -20.63
CA ALA A 318 -3.61 2.60 -20.32
C ALA A 318 -4.11 3.47 -21.47
N ALA A 319 -5.42 3.39 -21.76
CA ALA A 319 -6.09 4.33 -22.64
C ALA A 319 -6.07 5.73 -22.00
N PRO A 320 -5.58 6.78 -22.70
CA PRO A 320 -5.48 8.13 -22.14
C PRO A 320 -6.82 8.75 -21.73
N ASP A 321 -7.93 8.24 -22.27
CA ASP A 321 -9.29 8.69 -21.99
C ASP A 321 -10.00 7.89 -20.89
N GLY A 322 -9.36 6.86 -20.33
CA GLY A 322 -9.93 6.00 -19.30
C GLY A 322 -11.08 5.10 -19.79
N SER A 323 -11.17 4.85 -21.09
CA SER A 323 -12.21 4.01 -21.71
C SER A 323 -11.99 2.51 -21.54
N ASP A 324 -10.82 2.09 -21.05
CA ASP A 324 -10.38 0.71 -20.90
C ASP A 324 -10.71 0.09 -19.53
N TYR A 325 -11.48 0.79 -18.69
CA TYR A 325 -12.06 0.22 -17.48
C TYR A 325 -13.25 -0.67 -17.82
N GLN A 326 -13.20 -1.93 -17.39
CA GLN A 326 -14.28 -2.88 -17.55
C GLN A 326 -14.98 -3.12 -16.20
N ALA A 327 -16.30 -3.02 -16.18
CA ALA A 327 -17.10 -3.32 -15.00
C ALA A 327 -17.30 -4.84 -14.83
N TYR A 328 -17.18 -5.34 -13.59
CA TYR A 328 -17.42 -6.75 -13.27
C TYR A 328 -18.49 -6.89 -12.17
N PRO A 329 -19.39 -7.89 -12.28
CA PRO A 329 -20.26 -8.25 -11.18
C PRO A 329 -19.46 -8.85 -10.02
N MET A 330 -19.93 -8.58 -8.79
CA MET A 330 -19.38 -9.14 -7.56
C MET A 330 -20.38 -10.07 -6.88
N PHE A 331 -19.88 -11.02 -6.10
CA PHE A 331 -20.63 -11.95 -5.25
C PHE A 331 -21.73 -12.71 -6.01
N GLY A 332 -21.43 -13.16 -7.23
CA GLY A 332 -22.36 -13.89 -8.08
C GLY A 332 -23.53 -13.06 -8.64
N SER A 333 -23.48 -11.73 -8.52
CA SER A 333 -24.47 -10.83 -9.12
C SER A 333 -24.52 -10.98 -10.65
N SER A 334 -25.68 -10.72 -11.24
CA SER A 334 -25.83 -10.61 -12.71
C SER A 334 -25.56 -9.20 -13.23
N THR A 335 -25.45 -8.20 -12.34
CA THR A 335 -25.20 -6.80 -12.68
C THR A 335 -23.90 -6.29 -12.03
N PRO A 336 -23.18 -5.38 -12.70
CA PRO A 336 -21.93 -4.81 -12.18
C PRO A 336 -22.13 -3.81 -11.04
N GLU A 337 -23.35 -3.32 -10.83
CA GLU A 337 -23.72 -2.49 -9.67
C GLU A 337 -24.43 -3.34 -8.61
N MET A 338 -24.09 -3.08 -7.34
CA MET A 338 -24.68 -3.70 -6.15
C MET A 338 -25.10 -2.62 -5.15
N PRO A 339 -26.19 -2.80 -4.36
CA PRO A 339 -26.52 -1.87 -3.27
C PRO A 339 -25.36 -1.71 -2.27
N TYR A 340 -25.07 -0.47 -1.88
CA TYR A 340 -23.92 -0.15 -1.03
C TYR A 340 -23.86 -0.98 0.26
N TYR A 341 -24.95 -1.00 1.03
CA TYR A 341 -24.98 -1.75 2.30
C TYR A 341 -24.87 -3.26 2.12
N THR A 342 -25.37 -3.80 1.00
CA THR A 342 -25.18 -5.22 0.64
C THR A 342 -23.71 -5.51 0.34
N PHE A 343 -23.02 -4.60 -0.37
CA PHE A 343 -21.58 -4.73 -0.58
C PHE A 343 -20.81 -4.71 0.75
N VAL A 344 -21.10 -3.75 1.62
CA VAL A 344 -20.46 -3.61 2.95
C VAL A 344 -20.66 -4.88 3.80
N GLU A 345 -21.88 -5.41 3.86
CA GLU A 345 -22.18 -6.64 4.59
C GLU A 345 -21.41 -7.85 4.01
N ASN A 346 -21.43 -8.00 2.68
CA ASN A 346 -20.80 -9.14 2.01
C ASN A 346 -19.28 -9.14 2.13
N ILE A 347 -18.63 -7.98 2.00
CA ILE A 347 -17.16 -7.91 2.05
C ILE A 347 -16.66 -7.80 3.50
N GLY A 348 -17.35 -7.05 4.36
CA GLY A 348 -16.92 -6.74 5.72
C GLY A 348 -16.83 -7.96 6.63
N ALA A 349 -17.63 -9.01 6.36
CA ALA A 349 -17.57 -10.28 7.08
C ALA A 349 -16.21 -11.01 6.96
N TYR A 350 -15.37 -10.61 6.00
CA TYR A 350 -14.09 -11.26 5.71
C TYR A 350 -12.88 -10.38 6.02
N GLY A 351 -13.08 -9.14 6.49
CA GLY A 351 -12.00 -8.25 6.87
C GLY A 351 -11.29 -8.70 8.14
N VAL A 352 -9.96 -8.54 8.19
CA VAL A 352 -9.16 -8.64 9.42
C VAL A 352 -9.02 -7.24 9.99
N ASN A 353 -9.76 -6.94 11.05
CA ASN A 353 -10.07 -5.56 11.45
C ASN A 353 -9.09 -4.96 12.46
N SER A 354 -8.10 -5.73 12.92
CA SER A 354 -7.12 -5.24 13.88
C SER A 354 -5.84 -6.07 13.84
N LEU A 355 -4.75 -5.47 14.32
CA LEU A 355 -3.50 -6.18 14.55
C LEU A 355 -3.69 -7.40 15.47
N GLY A 356 -4.52 -7.29 16.52
CA GLY A 356 -4.77 -8.41 17.42
C GLY A 356 -5.48 -9.59 16.75
N GLU A 357 -6.43 -9.31 15.85
CA GLU A 357 -7.07 -10.33 15.02
C GLU A 357 -6.06 -10.99 14.09
N TRP A 358 -5.20 -10.18 13.45
CA TRP A 358 -4.12 -10.69 12.61
C TRP A 358 -3.14 -11.59 13.37
N CYS A 359 -2.66 -11.17 14.56
CA CYS A 359 -1.77 -11.97 15.40
C CYS A 359 -2.35 -13.36 15.70
N ASN A 360 -3.63 -13.40 16.06
CA ASN A 360 -4.35 -14.65 16.32
C ASN A 360 -4.46 -15.50 15.07
N LYS A 361 -4.88 -14.90 13.95
CA LYS A 361 -5.07 -15.60 12.67
C LYS A 361 -3.76 -16.14 12.09
N CYS A 362 -2.67 -15.40 12.28
CA CYS A 362 -1.33 -15.74 11.83
C CYS A 362 -0.52 -16.57 12.84
N GLU A 363 -1.10 -16.93 13.99
CA GLU A 363 -0.44 -17.70 15.06
C GLU A 363 0.94 -17.15 15.43
N THR A 364 1.06 -15.82 15.52
CA THR A 364 2.33 -15.14 15.74
C THR A 364 2.28 -14.29 17.00
N THR A 365 3.35 -14.33 17.79
CA THR A 365 3.38 -13.74 19.14
C THR A 365 4.38 -12.61 19.29
N ASP A 366 5.27 -12.44 18.32
CA ASP A 366 6.48 -11.62 18.40
C ASP A 366 6.69 -10.69 17.19
N ALA A 367 6.02 -10.95 16.06
CA ALA A 367 6.11 -10.08 14.89
C ALA A 367 5.16 -8.88 15.01
N ARG A 368 5.55 -7.73 14.43
CA ARG A 368 4.66 -6.59 14.14
C ARG A 368 3.83 -6.09 15.31
N GLY A 369 4.38 -6.11 16.52
CA GLY A 369 3.69 -5.65 17.74
C GLY A 369 2.75 -6.67 18.39
N CYS A 370 2.73 -7.93 17.93
CA CYS A 370 1.96 -8.99 18.60
C CYS A 370 2.46 -9.26 20.03
N ASP A 371 3.75 -9.03 20.31
CA ASP A 371 4.35 -9.12 21.64
C ASP A 371 3.75 -8.08 22.60
N VAL A 372 3.58 -6.85 22.12
CA VAL A 372 2.95 -5.76 22.87
C VAL A 372 1.50 -6.09 23.17
N ILE A 373 0.74 -6.59 22.20
CA ILE A 373 -0.66 -7.00 22.40
C ILE A 373 -0.77 -8.13 23.41
N ASN A 374 0.11 -9.13 23.33
CA ASN A 374 0.13 -10.25 24.28
C ASN A 374 0.44 -9.78 25.70
N ALA A 375 1.45 -8.92 25.86
CA ALA A 375 1.81 -8.36 27.15
C ALA A 375 0.66 -7.52 27.76
N LEU A 376 -0.04 -6.73 26.94
CA LEU A 376 -1.21 -5.98 27.36
C LEU A 376 -2.33 -6.90 27.84
N ASN A 377 -2.63 -7.97 27.09
CA ASN A 377 -3.64 -8.97 27.49
C ASN A 377 -3.28 -9.67 28.80
N ASP A 378 -2.01 -10.03 29.00
CA ASP A 378 -1.54 -10.64 30.26
C ASP A 378 -1.71 -9.69 31.44
N THR A 379 -1.33 -8.41 31.30
CA THR A 379 -1.59 -7.42 32.35
C THR A 379 -3.08 -7.22 32.63
N LEU A 380 -3.92 -7.17 31.61
CA LEU A 380 -5.37 -7.04 31.80
C LEU A 380 -5.97 -8.26 32.51
N ASN A 381 -5.48 -9.47 32.21
CA ASN A 381 -5.86 -10.70 32.90
C ASN A 381 -5.46 -10.69 34.38
N ASP A 382 -4.32 -10.06 34.74
CA ASP A 382 -3.90 -9.89 36.13
C ASP A 382 -4.78 -8.88 36.90
N PHE A 383 -5.35 -7.88 36.21
CA PHE A 383 -6.30 -6.93 36.82
C PHE A 383 -7.73 -7.48 36.93
N VAL A 384 -8.07 -8.51 36.14
CA VAL A 384 -9.35 -9.22 36.23
C VAL A 384 -9.16 -10.48 37.08
N SER A 385 -9.28 -10.33 38.41
CA SER A 385 -9.40 -11.50 39.29
C SER A 385 -10.52 -12.43 38.79
N PRO A 386 -10.33 -13.76 38.78
CA PRO A 386 -11.36 -14.71 38.38
C PRO A 386 -12.47 -14.74 39.44
N ALA A 387 -13.37 -13.78 39.38
CA ALA A 387 -14.63 -13.83 40.10
C ALA A 387 -15.47 -14.94 39.46
N ARG A 388 -15.29 -16.15 39.99
CA ARG A 388 -16.14 -17.35 39.90
C ARG A 388 -17.35 -17.22 38.96
N THR A 389 -17.24 -17.75 37.75
CA THR A 389 -18.39 -18.26 37.02
C THR A 389 -18.07 -19.62 36.43
N THR A 390 -18.45 -20.66 37.17
CA THR A 390 -18.74 -21.97 36.59
C THR A 390 -19.90 -21.80 35.63
N GLY A 391 -19.65 -21.92 34.31
CA GLY A 391 -20.71 -21.91 33.32
C GLY A 391 -20.20 -21.60 31.92
N ARG A 392 -20.16 -22.62 31.06
CA ARG A 392 -20.13 -22.47 29.60
C ARG A 392 -21.26 -21.51 29.21
N HIS A 393 -20.97 -20.30 28.72
CA HIS A 393 -21.77 -19.61 27.70
C HIS A 393 -20.97 -18.47 27.07
N ARG A 394 -21.23 -18.31 25.78
CA ARG A 394 -20.65 -17.36 24.83
C ARG A 394 -20.76 -15.91 25.34
N VAL A 395 -19.68 -15.16 25.23
CA VAL A 395 -19.68 -13.70 25.49
C VAL A 395 -20.36 -13.01 24.31
N SER A 396 -21.38 -12.19 24.60
CA SER A 396 -22.20 -11.45 23.63
C SER A 396 -21.50 -10.18 23.13
N PRO A 397 -21.76 -9.68 21.89
CA PRO A 397 -21.01 -8.59 21.24
C PRO A 397 -21.08 -7.20 21.91
N LEU A 398 -21.81 -7.04 23.01
CA LEU A 398 -22.03 -5.74 23.66
C LEU A 398 -20.94 -5.34 24.68
N VAL A 399 -19.89 -6.16 24.85
CA VAL A 399 -18.78 -5.87 25.78
C VAL A 399 -17.49 -5.42 25.07
N ALA A 400 -17.40 -5.54 23.75
CA ALA A 400 -16.22 -5.12 22.97
C ALA A 400 -16.04 -3.58 22.92
N GLY A 401 -17.12 -2.81 22.93
CA GLY A 401 -17.07 -1.34 22.86
C GLY A 401 -16.53 -0.66 24.14
N VAL A 402 -16.68 -1.29 25.30
CA VAL A 402 -16.21 -0.73 26.58
C VAL A 402 -14.72 -1.03 26.79
N ILE A 403 -14.23 -2.14 26.25
CA ILE A 403 -12.80 -2.50 26.31
C ILE A 403 -11.98 -1.59 25.39
N GLY A 404 -12.47 -1.26 24.19
CA GLY A 404 -11.81 -0.30 23.29
C GLY A 404 -11.65 1.10 23.89
N ALA A 405 -12.69 1.61 24.58
CA ALA A 405 -12.64 2.92 25.23
C ALA A 405 -11.66 2.96 26.43
N LEU A 406 -11.57 1.88 27.21
CA LEU A 406 -10.65 1.79 28.34
C LEU A 406 -9.20 1.63 27.90
N VAL A 407 -8.93 0.82 26.86
CA VAL A 407 -7.59 0.66 26.28
C VAL A 407 -7.12 1.96 25.62
N GLY A 408 -8.01 2.69 24.93
CA GLY A 408 -7.70 4.00 24.36
C GLY A 408 -7.31 5.05 25.42
N ILE A 409 -8.02 5.09 26.55
CA ILE A 409 -7.70 6.00 27.67
C ILE A 409 -6.37 5.63 28.33
N VAL A 410 -6.11 4.34 28.55
CA VAL A 410 -4.85 3.89 29.17
C VAL A 410 -3.66 4.13 28.23
N ALA A 411 -3.79 3.85 26.93
CA ALA A 411 -2.76 4.15 25.94
C ALA A 411 -2.46 5.66 25.86
N ALA A 412 -3.50 6.50 25.83
CA ALA A 412 -3.34 7.96 25.84
C ALA A 412 -2.63 8.47 27.12
N LEU A 413 -2.93 7.88 28.28
CA LEU A 413 -2.28 8.23 29.55
C LEU A 413 -0.82 7.79 29.59
N VAL A 414 -0.47 6.63 29.03
CA VAL A 414 0.92 6.16 28.92
C VAL A 414 1.72 7.06 27.97
N VAL A 415 1.17 7.42 26.82
CA VAL A 415 1.80 8.36 25.87
C VAL A 415 2.00 9.74 26.50
N MET A 416 1.00 10.26 27.23
CA MET A 416 1.15 11.52 27.97
C MET A 416 2.20 11.44 29.09
N PHE A 417 2.29 10.31 29.79
CA PHE A 417 3.27 10.13 30.86
C PHE A 417 4.70 10.03 30.33
N LEU A 418 4.91 9.32 29.20
CA LEU A 418 6.20 9.22 28.52
C LEU A 418 6.61 10.57 27.88
N GLY A 419 5.67 11.28 27.25
CA GLY A 419 5.90 12.63 26.72
C GLY A 419 6.22 13.66 27.82
N GLY A 420 5.52 13.59 28.95
CA GLY A 420 5.78 14.42 30.13
C GLY A 420 7.13 14.13 30.79
N ALA A 421 7.55 12.85 30.85
CA ALA A 421 8.86 12.45 31.37
C ALA A 421 10.01 12.91 30.45
N ALA A 422 9.82 12.86 29.12
CA ALA A 422 10.78 13.36 28.14
C ALA A 422 10.96 14.88 28.24
N LEU A 423 9.87 15.64 28.38
CA LEU A 423 9.89 17.09 28.58
C LEU A 423 10.52 17.50 29.92
N LYS A 424 10.29 16.73 30.99
CA LYS A 424 10.90 16.98 32.31
C LYS A 424 12.40 16.69 32.31
N LYS A 425 12.87 15.74 31.49
CA LYS A 425 14.29 15.39 31.31
C LYS A 425 15.05 16.45 30.51
N THR A 426 14.43 17.03 29.47
CA THR A 426 15.01 18.17 28.71
C THR A 426 14.97 19.47 29.50
N TYR A 427 13.92 19.73 30.29
CA TYR A 427 13.84 20.89 31.17
C TYR A 427 14.88 20.82 32.31
N ARG A 428 15.06 19.65 32.96
CA ARG A 428 16.12 19.47 33.97
C ARG A 428 17.53 19.59 33.39
N ARG A 429 17.77 19.16 32.15
CA ARG A 429 19.07 19.38 31.47
C ARG A 429 19.36 20.87 31.25
N LYS A 430 18.36 21.68 30.86
CA LYS A 430 18.54 23.13 30.69
C LYS A 430 18.71 23.91 32.01
N VAL A 431 18.16 23.41 33.12
CA VAL A 431 18.27 24.09 34.44
C VAL A 431 19.57 23.73 35.18
N VAL A 432 20.19 22.58 34.90
CA VAL A 432 21.46 22.18 35.53
C VAL A 432 22.69 22.86 34.89
N ASP A 433 22.58 23.35 33.64
CA ASP A 433 23.64 24.15 32.98
C ASP A 433 23.58 25.66 33.29
N ALA A 434 22.65 26.10 34.14
CA ALA A 434 22.52 27.49 34.54
C ALA A 434 22.90 27.71 36.02
N SER A 435 24.20 27.67 36.33
CA SER A 435 24.73 28.38 37.51
C SER A 435 26.10 29.03 37.21
N PRO A 436 26.42 30.18 37.83
CA PRO A 436 27.30 31.18 37.22
C PRO A 436 28.77 31.00 37.62
N ARG A 437 29.67 30.85 36.64
CA ARG A 437 31.12 30.99 36.87
C ARG A 437 31.61 32.40 36.54
N ARG A 438 32.03 33.04 37.64
CA ARG A 438 32.92 34.18 37.83
C ARG A 438 33.69 34.72 36.61
N ARG A 439 33.47 36.01 36.41
CA ARG A 439 34.33 37.01 35.79
C ARG A 439 35.68 37.07 36.54
N SER A 440 36.78 36.81 35.85
CA SER A 440 38.12 37.30 36.19
C SER A 440 38.96 37.37 34.91
N GLU A 441 39.35 38.59 34.54
CA GLU A 441 40.63 38.98 33.94
C GLU A 441 41.25 38.03 32.92
N GLU A 442 41.06 38.32 31.61
CA GLU A 442 42.04 38.14 30.52
C GLU A 442 41.33 38.40 29.18
N ALA A 443 41.05 39.67 28.90
CA ALA A 443 40.66 40.13 27.56
C ALA A 443 41.03 41.61 27.40
N GLU A 444 42.26 41.94 27.78
CA GLU A 444 42.89 43.25 27.55
C GLU A 444 44.25 43.04 26.86
N SER A 445 44.33 42.10 25.90
CA SER A 445 45.54 41.92 25.09
C SER A 445 45.30 41.62 23.60
N ALA A 446 44.04 41.57 23.14
CA ALA A 446 43.72 41.28 21.74
C ALA A 446 43.35 42.51 20.90
N TYR A 447 43.35 43.72 21.47
CA TYR A 447 43.05 44.96 20.75
C TYR A 447 44.28 45.87 20.51
N GLU A 448 45.46 45.47 20.98
CA GLU A 448 46.72 46.22 20.78
C GLU A 448 47.67 45.63 19.73
N MET A 449 47.33 44.48 19.12
CA MET A 449 48.17 43.87 18.07
C MET A 449 47.75 44.18 16.63
N GLU A 450 46.62 44.84 16.39
CA GLU A 450 46.17 45.20 15.02
C GLU A 450 46.40 46.69 14.66
N SER A 451 47.04 47.47 15.55
CA SER A 451 47.46 48.86 15.25
C SER A 451 48.97 49.01 14.98
N ALA A 452 49.76 47.95 15.17
CA ALA A 452 51.21 47.95 14.93
C ALA A 452 51.62 47.49 13.50
N ASP A 453 50.75 46.81 12.75
CA ASP A 453 51.09 46.26 11.43
C ASP A 453 50.70 47.18 10.24
N ARG A 454 50.23 48.40 10.54
CA ARG A 454 49.87 49.40 9.51
C ARG A 454 50.80 50.63 9.47
N LYS A 455 51.95 50.57 10.14
CA LYS A 455 52.97 51.64 10.18
C LYS A 455 54.35 51.28 9.61
N THR A 456 54.51 50.13 8.96
CA THR A 456 55.81 49.69 8.38
C THR A 456 55.77 49.37 6.88
N LYS A 457 54.79 49.90 6.14
CA LYS A 457 54.72 49.78 4.67
C LYS A 457 54.75 51.12 3.90
N HIS A 458 55.44 52.12 4.46
CA HIS A 458 55.92 53.28 3.69
C HIS A 458 57.28 53.75 4.24
N ALA A 459 58.34 53.06 3.83
CA ALA A 459 59.69 53.58 3.66
C ALA A 459 60.55 52.52 2.95
N GLU A 460 60.98 52.85 1.71
CA GLU A 460 62.05 52.23 0.91
C GLU A 460 61.75 50.79 0.41
N ILE A 461 61.42 50.55 -0.86
CA ILE A 461 62.01 51.01 -2.14
C ILE A 461 60.91 51.37 -3.15
#